data_AF-A0A060CQC1-F1
#
_entry.id   AF-A0A060CQC1-F1
#
_cell.length_a   1.000
_cell.length_b   1.000
_cell.length_c   1.000
_cell.angle_alpha   90.00
_cell.angle_beta   90.00
_cell.angle_gamma   90.00
#
_symmetry.space_group_name_H-M   'P 1'
#
loop_
_entity.id
_entity.type
_entity.pdbx_description
1 polymer ?
#
loop_
_entity_poly.entity_id
_entity_poly.type
_entity_poly.pdbx_seq_one_letter_code
_entity_poly.pdbx_strand_id
1 'polypeptide(L)'
;EADPQTGVDNTPYFAHGVYREIHVNADIAIAQWQYYLASGDKDWLKKDGWPVIRGIAEFWASRVTYDKAHDRYRILHVTSPDEAYDDVPDDSFTNAAAQKALRIAV
;
A
#
# COMPACT_ATOMS: atom_id res chain seq x y z
N GLU A 1 8.43 9.74 -0.04
CA GLU A 1 8.91 9.87 1.36
C GLU A 1 7.98 10.78 2.15
N ALA A 2 7.67 10.45 3.40
CA ALA A 2 6.74 11.25 4.22
C ALA A 2 7.45 11.89 5.41
N ASP A 3 7.05 13.12 5.75
CA ASP A 3 7.45 13.77 6.98
C ASP A 3 6.98 12.96 8.21
N PRO A 4 7.85 12.67 9.18
CA PRO A 4 7.47 11.85 10.33
C PRO A 4 6.52 12.56 11.31
N GLN A 5 6.37 13.90 11.23
CA GLN A 5 5.50 14.66 12.14
C GLN A 5 4.13 14.94 11.52
N THR A 6 4.10 15.21 10.22
CA THR A 6 2.91 15.68 9.49
C THR A 6 2.35 14.66 8.50
N GLY A 7 3.14 13.66 8.09
CA GLY A 7 2.76 12.68 7.07
C GLY A 7 2.72 13.25 5.64
N VAL A 8 3.16 14.50 5.44
CA VAL A 8 3.18 15.15 4.13
C VAL A 8 4.30 14.57 3.28
N ASP A 9 4.01 14.35 1.99
CA ASP A 9 5.02 13.94 1.01
C ASP A 9 6.12 15.00 0.90
N ASN A 10 7.36 14.57 1.15
CA ASN A 10 8.57 15.39 1.07
C ASN A 10 9.57 14.83 0.05
N THR A 11 9.12 13.96 -0.86
CA THR A 11 9.96 13.41 -1.92
C THR A 11 10.60 14.57 -2.70
N PRO A 12 11.94 14.67 -2.75
CA PRO A 12 12.61 15.79 -3.38
C PRO A 12 12.35 15.77 -4.90
N TYR A 13 12.32 16.95 -5.51
CA TYR A 13 11.94 17.09 -6.92
C TYR A 13 12.73 16.20 -7.89
N PHE A 14 14.04 16.01 -7.63
CA PHE A 14 14.89 15.16 -8.48
C PHE A 14 14.53 13.67 -8.41
N ALA A 15 13.83 13.24 -7.36
CA ALA A 15 13.32 11.89 -7.16
C ALA A 15 11.82 11.78 -7.44
N HIS A 16 11.16 12.83 -7.94
CA HIS A 16 9.70 12.84 -8.14
C HIS A 16 9.22 11.81 -9.18
N GLY A 17 10.10 11.09 -9.88
CA GLY A 17 9.73 9.94 -10.69
C GLY A 17 9.10 8.80 -9.88
N VAL A 18 9.47 8.64 -8.60
CA VAL A 18 9.00 7.55 -7.74
C VAL A 18 7.69 7.85 -7.01
N TYR A 19 6.97 8.91 -7.35
CA TYR A 19 5.66 9.21 -6.73
C TYR A 19 4.61 8.10 -6.95
N ARG A 20 4.86 7.19 -7.90
CA ARG A 20 4.04 6.01 -8.18
C ARG A 20 4.54 4.75 -7.45
N GLU A 21 5.53 4.86 -6.58
CA GLU A 21 6.00 3.81 -5.66
C GLU A 21 5.03 3.65 -4.48
N ILE A 22 3.82 3.19 -4.79
CA ILE A 22 2.68 3.22 -3.88
C ILE A 22 2.62 2.00 -2.95
N HIS A 23 3.56 1.05 -3.06
CA HIS A 23 3.59 -0.17 -2.24
C HIS A 23 3.73 0.12 -0.74
N VAL A 24 4.32 1.27 -0.38
CA VAL A 24 4.45 1.75 1.00
C VAL A 24 3.12 1.70 1.78
N ASN A 25 1.99 1.93 1.10
CA ASN A 25 0.66 1.81 1.72
C ASN A 25 0.41 0.37 2.21
N ALA A 26 0.63 -0.62 1.36
CA ALA A 26 0.46 -2.02 1.76
C ALA A 26 1.47 -2.45 2.83
N ASP A 27 2.71 -1.96 2.74
CA ASP A 27 3.75 -2.28 3.71
C ASP A 27 3.39 -1.83 5.12
N ILE A 28 2.81 -0.63 5.27
CA ILE A 28 2.33 -0.12 6.56
C ILE A 28 1.23 -1.03 7.14
N ALA A 29 0.25 -1.44 6.33
CA ALA A 29 -0.80 -2.35 6.79
C ALA A 29 -0.24 -3.72 7.21
N ILE A 30 0.72 -4.25 6.45
CA ILE A 30 1.39 -5.52 6.77
C ILE A 30 2.19 -5.39 8.06
N ALA A 31 2.96 -4.31 8.24
CA ALA A 31 3.76 -4.07 9.44
C ALA A 31 2.90 -3.93 10.70
N GLN A 32 1.80 -3.18 10.62
CA GLN A 32 0.86 -3.04 11.74
C GLN A 32 0.20 -4.37 12.10
N TRP A 33 -0.17 -5.17 11.10
CA TRP A 33 -0.70 -6.51 11.34
C TRP A 33 0.34 -7.44 11.97
N GLN A 34 1.59 -7.40 11.50
CA GLN A 34 2.69 -8.17 12.09
C GLN A 34 2.95 -7.78 13.54
N TYR A 35 2.89 -6.49 13.87
CA TYR A 35 2.98 -6.04 15.26
C TYR A 35 1.89 -6.68 16.12
N TYR A 36 0.63 -6.62 15.67
CA TYR A 36 -0.47 -7.26 16.38
C TYR A 36 -0.27 -8.78 16.54
N LEU A 37 0.16 -9.48 15.48
CA LEU A 37 0.43 -10.92 15.55
C LEU A 37 1.54 -11.26 16.55
N ALA A 38 2.55 -10.40 16.67
CA ALA A 38 3.68 -10.60 17.58
C ALA A 38 3.34 -10.26 19.04
N SER A 39 2.55 -9.20 19.28
CA SER A 39 2.25 -8.70 20.61
C SER A 39 0.96 -9.27 21.21
N GLY A 40 0.00 -9.65 20.37
CA GLY A 40 -1.37 -9.96 20.78
C GLY A 40 -2.17 -8.75 21.27
N ASP A 41 -1.67 -7.52 21.08
CA ASP A 41 -2.28 -6.29 21.58
C ASP A 41 -3.54 -5.90 20.78
N LYS A 42 -4.67 -6.46 21.22
CA LYS A 42 -5.99 -6.22 20.61
C LYS A 42 -6.51 -4.80 20.84
N ASP A 43 -6.11 -4.14 21.93
CA ASP A 43 -6.61 -2.81 22.26
C ASP A 43 -5.93 -1.77 21.38
N TRP A 44 -4.61 -1.88 21.20
CA TRP A 44 -3.86 -1.12 20.20
C TRP A 44 -4.40 -1.37 18.78
N LEU A 45 -4.62 -2.64 18.41
CA LEU A 45 -5.13 -2.94 17.07
C LEU A 45 -6.48 -2.24 16.83
N LYS A 46 -7.42 -2.30 17.78
CA LYS A 46 -8.73 -1.66 17.59
C LYS A 46 -8.66 -0.14 17.54
N LYS A 47 -7.82 0.45 18.39
CA LYS A 47 -7.77 1.90 18.59
C LYS A 47 -6.92 2.61 17.53
N ASP A 48 -5.74 2.07 17.25
CA ASP A 48 -4.69 2.76 16.50
C ASP A 48 -4.37 2.05 15.18
N GLY A 49 -4.24 0.72 15.18
CA GLY A 49 -3.85 -0.04 13.97
C GLY A 49 -4.96 -0.19 12.92
N TRP A 50 -6.15 -0.58 13.37
CA TRP A 50 -7.30 -0.87 12.49
C TRP A 50 -7.75 0.33 11.66
N PRO A 51 -7.86 1.57 12.20
CA PRO A 51 -8.19 2.73 11.38
C PRO A 51 -7.24 2.93 10.20
N VAL A 52 -5.93 2.66 10.38
CA VAL A 52 -4.93 2.79 9.33
C VAL A 52 -5.04 1.65 8.31
N ILE A 53 -5.13 0.40 8.76
CA ILE A 53 -5.35 -0.77 7.89
C ILE A 53 -6.59 -0.58 7.01
N ARG A 54 -7.70 -0.10 7.59
CA ARG A 54 -8.93 0.19 6.87
C ARG A 54 -8.73 1.28 5.81
N GLY A 55 -8.09 2.39 6.17
CA GLY A 55 -7.81 3.48 5.21
C GLY A 55 -6.94 3.02 4.04
N ILE A 56 -5.97 2.14 4.29
CA ILE A 56 -5.14 1.53 3.23
C ILE A 56 -5.95 0.59 2.35
N ALA A 57 -6.88 -0.19 2.93
CA ALA A 57 -7.78 -1.04 2.15
C ALA A 57 -8.71 -0.21 1.24
N GLU A 58 -9.23 0.92 1.74
CA GLU A 58 -10.02 1.88 0.97
C GLU A 58 -9.19 2.50 -0.16
N PHE A 59 -7.93 2.89 0.11
CA PHE A 59 -6.99 3.32 -0.92
C PHE A 59 -6.85 2.27 -2.03
N TRP A 60 -6.52 1.02 -1.70
CA TRP A 60 -6.35 -0.03 -2.70
C TRP A 60 -7.63 -0.31 -3.49
N ALA A 61 -8.79 -0.33 -2.83
CA ALA A 61 -10.08 -0.49 -3.49
C ALA A 61 -10.37 0.64 -4.50
N SER A 62 -9.93 1.87 -4.21
CA SER A 62 -10.03 3.00 -5.14
C SER A 62 -8.98 3.00 -6.26
N ARG A 63 -7.83 2.33 -6.04
CA ARG A 63 -6.66 2.39 -6.93
C ARG A 63 -6.68 1.35 -8.05
N VAL A 64 -7.42 0.26 -7.85
CA VAL A 64 -7.52 -0.84 -8.82
C VAL A 64 -8.42 -0.48 -10.01
N THR A 65 -8.06 -0.99 -11.18
CA THR A 65 -8.87 -0.94 -12.40
C THR A 65 -9.42 -2.33 -12.69
N TYR A 66 -10.73 -2.44 -12.90
CA TYR A 66 -11.34 -3.71 -13.31
C TYR A 66 -11.18 -3.94 -14.83
N ASP A 67 -10.49 -5.01 -15.19
CA ASP A 67 -10.31 -5.51 -16.54
C ASP A 67 -11.42 -6.51 -16.87
N LYS A 68 -12.47 -6.02 -17.55
CA LYS A 68 -13.63 -6.82 -17.95
C LYS A 68 -13.28 -7.96 -18.91
N ALA A 69 -12.24 -7.81 -19.73
CA ALA A 69 -11.90 -8.81 -20.75
C ALA A 69 -11.29 -10.07 -20.12
N HIS A 70 -10.63 -9.93 -18.98
CA HIS A 70 -9.94 -11.01 -18.28
C HIS A 70 -10.53 -11.30 -16.89
N ASP A 71 -11.67 -10.67 -16.53
CA ASP A 71 -12.35 -10.78 -15.24
C ASP A 71 -11.40 -10.66 -14.03
N ARG A 72 -10.62 -9.59 -14.00
CA ARG A 72 -9.62 -9.38 -12.94
C ARG A 72 -9.42 -7.90 -12.62
N TYR A 73 -8.92 -7.63 -11.43
CA TYR A 73 -8.44 -6.30 -11.06
C TYR A 73 -6.96 -6.15 -11.38
N ARG A 74 -6.57 -4.94 -11.79
CA ARG A 74 -5.20 -4.57 -12.17
C ARG A 74 -4.77 -3.32 -11.45
N ILE A 75 -3.48 -3.19 -11.17
CA ILE A 75 -2.87 -1.96 -10.65
C ILE A 75 -1.96 -1.43 -11.76
N LEU A 76 -2.34 -0.31 -12.35
CA LEU A 76 -1.64 0.30 -13.49
C LEU A 76 -0.79 1.49 -13.03
N HIS A 77 0.23 1.88 -13.78
CA HIS A 77 1.05 3.06 -13.51
C HIS A 77 1.72 3.01 -12.12
N VAL A 78 2.61 2.03 -11.94
CA VAL A 78 3.33 1.79 -10.69
C VAL A 78 4.82 1.97 -10.93
N THR A 79 5.51 2.55 -9.96
CA THR A 79 6.96 2.42 -9.83
C THR A 79 7.23 1.18 -8.96
N SER A 80 7.99 0.23 -9.48
CA SER A 80 8.38 -0.99 -8.75
C SER A 80 9.30 -0.63 -7.58
N PRO A 81 9.37 -1.45 -6.51
CA PRO A 81 10.44 -1.35 -5.51
C PRO A 81 11.86 -1.42 -6.12
N ASP A 82 11.99 -2.04 -7.29
CA ASP A 82 13.14 -1.79 -8.17
C ASP A 82 12.87 -0.50 -8.95
N GLU A 83 13.29 0.63 -8.38
CA GLU A 83 13.00 1.99 -8.85
C GLU A 83 13.46 2.27 -10.30
N ALA A 84 14.29 1.40 -10.89
CA ALA A 84 14.61 1.47 -12.31
C ALA A 84 13.41 1.21 -13.23
N TYR A 85 12.34 0.60 -12.71
CA TYR A 85 11.11 0.27 -13.44
C TYR A 85 9.95 1.18 -13.00
N ASP A 86 9.80 2.30 -13.69
CA ASP A 86 8.67 3.22 -13.55
C ASP A 86 7.57 2.99 -14.61
N ASP A 87 6.36 3.40 -14.27
CA ASP A 87 5.16 3.38 -15.12
C ASP A 87 4.81 1.98 -15.66
N VAL A 88 5.03 0.95 -14.85
CA VAL A 88 4.72 -0.43 -15.20
C VAL A 88 3.32 -0.83 -14.72
N PRO A 89 2.57 -1.65 -15.49
CA PRO A 89 1.35 -2.26 -15.01
C PRO A 89 1.65 -3.58 -14.28
N ASP A 90 0.81 -3.92 -13.31
CA ASP A 90 0.80 -5.21 -12.62
C ASP A 90 2.17 -5.63 -12.06
N ASP A 91 2.88 -4.67 -11.45
CA ASP A 91 4.08 -5.00 -10.68
C ASP A 91 3.77 -6.10 -9.66
N SER A 92 4.58 -7.15 -9.67
CA SER A 92 4.29 -8.38 -8.93
C SER A 92 4.33 -8.15 -7.43
N PHE A 93 5.28 -7.35 -6.96
CA PHE A 93 5.40 -7.02 -5.54
C PHE A 93 4.20 -6.19 -5.09
N THR A 94 3.90 -5.10 -5.80
CA THR A 94 2.81 -4.18 -5.47
C THR A 94 1.46 -4.90 -5.48
N ASN A 95 1.18 -5.74 -6.49
CA ASN A 95 -0.05 -6.52 -6.55
C ASN A 95 -0.18 -7.50 -5.37
N ALA A 96 0.90 -8.20 -5.02
CA ALA A 96 0.90 -9.13 -3.90
C ALA A 96 0.72 -8.42 -2.55
N ALA A 97 1.40 -7.28 -2.36
CA ALA A 97 1.30 -6.46 -1.16
C ALA A 97 -0.11 -5.87 -1.01
N ALA A 98 -0.69 -5.30 -2.07
CA ALA A 98 -2.06 -4.80 -2.09
C ALA A 98 -3.08 -5.89 -1.75
N GLN A 99 -2.96 -7.07 -2.36
CA GLN A 99 -3.82 -8.22 -2.05
C GLN A 99 -3.68 -8.64 -0.58
N LYS A 100 -2.47 -8.65 -0.03
CA LYS A 100 -2.23 -9.00 1.37
C LYS A 100 -2.87 -7.97 2.32
N ALA A 101 -2.71 -6.68 2.04
CA ALA A 101 -3.33 -5.61 2.81
C ALA A 101 -4.86 -5.71 2.81
N LEU A 102 -5.47 -5.95 1.64
CA LEU A 102 -6.92 -6.16 1.53
C LEU A 102 -7.42 -7.38 2.32
N ARG A 103 -6.66 -8.49 2.32
CA ARG A 103 -6.99 -9.69 3.10
C ARG A 103 -6.84 -9.52 4.61
N ILE A 104 -5.96 -8.63 5.06
CA ILE A 104 -5.81 -8.28 6.48
C ILE A 104 -7.03 -7.48 6.96
N ALA A 105 -7.64 -6.70 6.08
CA ALA A 105 -8.77 -5.82 6.37
C ALA A 105 -10.14 -6.53 6.37
N VAL A 106 -10.19 -7.87 6.36
CA VAL A 106 -11.41 -8.69 6.40
C VAL A 106 -11.35 -9.62 7.61
#